data_AF-C5M125-F1
#
_entry.id   AF-C5M125-F1
#
_cell.length_a   1.000
_cell.length_b   1.000
_cell.length_c   1.000
_cell.angle_alpha   90.00
_cell.angle_beta   90.00
_cell.angle_gamma   90.00
#
_symmetry.space_group_name_H-M   'P 1'
#
loop_
_entity.id
_entity.type
_entity.pdbx_description
1 polymer ?
#
loop_
_entity_poly.entity_id
_entity_poly.type
_entity_poly.pdbx_seq_one_letter_code
_entity_poly.pdbx_strand_id
1 'polypeptide(L)'
;MHILHLLAEYSVIMLDDFHERSTQLDLLLSLLVTRIMPKRPKLRLIISSATLDALSVQKFVVTMSVEGRCYPVTTHYLTEACANYVATAVETVIRIHTSEEVPPYGADILVFLTGQEEIDAAVKLTKERITDYNRPSGGGPLVTFALHSGLPVGLQLEALKPVSRGSRKVVYSTNVAESGVTIPNVGYVVDTGFVKQALATVPNHHTLLVTPCSKEQLVQRAGRAGRVCPGICYRLFSKSSLGAFPDKTLPEITRTPSLSSVLLQIISLGVRNVCSLQWLTPPSARAMEAALEELRVLGFIDDKGIIADKRAAELLPLSPAQARLLLLSVDYGCSLEAVQLAALMSIDSIWARPHSRSTRERLAACKRSLGVHEGDMLTMINVYREWRENETSPDGDTDWAHRHMVHVGSMSRAAKIASVVRRQLCQVLIDSGMDAAKAQSKVDESCGDDIEPLCRCICGAFAANAASQAPVTGQQSVLYGVQRPPNYVVYSHGVDTGSNNGAYEMIHISQIDSQWLVDVAPTLYRPVKRK
;
A
#
# COMPACT_ATOMS: atom_id res chain seq x y z
N MET A 1 23.43 20.25 -15.18
CA MET A 1 22.55 19.12 -15.55
C MET A 1 22.70 18.10 -14.43
N HIS A 2 21.63 17.69 -13.74
CA HIS A 2 20.85 16.60 -14.29
C HIS A 2 19.43 16.44 -13.67
N ILE A 3 18.44 16.88 -14.45
CA ILE A 3 17.17 16.15 -14.66
C ILE A 3 17.53 15.13 -15.76
N LEU A 4 18.23 14.03 -15.42
CA LEU A 4 18.69 13.00 -16.38
C LEU A 4 17.46 12.40 -17.10
N HIS A 5 17.11 12.63 -18.35
CA HIS A 5 17.68 13.36 -19.47
C HIS A 5 16.54 14.27 -20.03
N LEU A 6 15.88 15.09 -19.21
CA LEU A 6 14.61 15.80 -19.54
C LEU A 6 13.56 14.87 -20.20
N LEU A 7 13.60 13.57 -19.89
CA LEU A 7 12.79 12.55 -20.59
C LEU A 7 13.04 12.58 -22.12
N ALA A 8 14.32 12.63 -22.54
CA ALA A 8 14.68 12.90 -23.94
C ALA A 8 14.15 11.87 -24.92
N GLU A 9 14.07 10.61 -24.46
CA GLU A 9 13.54 9.46 -25.18
C GLU A 9 12.06 9.60 -25.52
N TYR A 10 11.35 10.49 -24.83
CA TYR A 10 9.91 10.69 -24.99
C TYR A 10 9.61 11.99 -25.75
N SER A 11 8.75 11.89 -26.76
CA SER A 11 8.18 13.03 -27.49
C SER A 11 6.79 13.43 -26.98
N VAL A 12 6.08 12.48 -26.37
CA VAL A 12 4.74 12.67 -25.78
C VAL A 12 4.70 11.92 -24.45
N ILE A 13 4.11 12.55 -23.43
CA ILE A 13 3.84 11.95 -22.12
C ILE A 13 2.34 12.05 -21.87
N MET A 14 1.73 10.94 -21.45
CA MET A 14 0.32 10.86 -21.07
C MET A 14 0.22 10.52 -19.58
N LEU A 15 -0.42 11.40 -18.81
CA LEU A 15 -0.82 11.14 -17.43
C LEU A 15 -2.26 10.63 -17.46
N ASP A 16 -2.44 9.34 -17.24
CA ASP A 16 -3.77 8.71 -17.22
C ASP A 16 -4.35 8.64 -15.81
N ASP A 17 -5.67 8.43 -15.71
CA ASP A 17 -6.43 8.34 -14.45
C ASP A 17 -6.12 9.48 -13.45
N PHE A 18 -5.91 10.70 -13.97
CA PHE A 18 -5.43 11.83 -13.15
C PHE A 18 -6.40 12.28 -12.04
N HIS A 19 -7.65 11.81 -12.05
CA HIS A 19 -8.62 12.00 -10.96
C HIS A 19 -8.25 11.27 -9.67
N GLU A 20 -7.40 10.24 -9.72
CA GLU A 20 -6.91 9.59 -8.50
C GLU A 20 -6.02 10.51 -7.67
N ARG A 21 -5.40 11.52 -8.31
CA ARG A 21 -4.58 12.55 -7.65
C ARG A 21 -3.55 11.95 -6.69
N SER A 22 -2.85 10.92 -7.18
CA SER A 22 -1.75 10.29 -6.44
C SER A 22 -0.57 11.24 -6.30
N THR A 23 0.22 11.05 -5.25
CA THR A 23 1.36 11.94 -4.97
C THR A 23 2.37 11.94 -6.12
N GLN A 24 2.55 10.81 -6.79
CA GLN A 24 3.48 10.70 -7.92
C GLN A 24 2.98 11.36 -9.20
N LEU A 25 1.67 11.30 -9.49
CA LEU A 25 1.09 12.00 -10.63
C LEU A 25 1.17 13.51 -10.43
N ASP A 26 0.85 14.01 -9.24
CA ASP A 26 0.94 15.43 -8.90
C ASP A 26 2.39 15.93 -8.96
N LEU A 27 3.36 15.15 -8.45
CA LEU A 27 4.79 15.46 -8.54
C LEU A 27 5.26 15.50 -9.99
N LEU A 28 4.93 14.48 -10.78
CA LEU A 28 5.34 14.39 -12.18
C LEU A 28 4.79 15.56 -13.00
N LEU A 29 3.50 15.91 -12.83
CA LEU A 29 2.92 17.10 -13.45
C LEU A 29 3.68 18.37 -13.07
N SER A 30 3.95 18.55 -11.77
CA SER A 30 4.65 19.73 -11.25
C SER A 30 6.07 19.86 -11.84
N LEU A 31 6.81 18.74 -11.94
CA LEU A 31 8.14 18.70 -12.56
C LEU A 31 8.08 18.96 -14.07
N LEU A 32 7.12 18.36 -14.78
CA LEU A 32 6.94 18.52 -16.22
C LEU A 32 6.71 20.00 -16.57
N VAL A 33 5.71 20.62 -15.94
CA VAL A 33 5.33 22.01 -16.20
C VAL A 33 6.43 22.97 -15.77
N THR A 34 7.02 22.78 -14.59
CA THR A 34 7.92 23.80 -14.01
C THR A 34 9.36 23.68 -14.51
N ARG A 35 9.83 22.46 -14.83
CA ARG A 35 11.26 22.20 -15.05
C ARG A 35 11.58 21.63 -16.42
N ILE A 36 10.69 20.81 -17.01
CA ILE A 36 10.99 20.05 -18.23
C ILE A 36 10.47 20.75 -19.48
N MET A 37 9.16 21.04 -19.56
CA MET A 37 8.53 21.65 -20.74
C MET A 37 9.13 23.00 -21.14
N PRO A 38 9.50 23.91 -20.21
CA PRO A 38 10.19 25.16 -20.57
C PRO A 38 11.52 24.94 -21.31
N LYS A 39 12.16 23.78 -21.11
CA LYS A 39 13.42 23.38 -21.76
C LYS A 39 13.20 22.45 -22.96
N ARG A 40 12.00 21.90 -23.13
CA ARG A 40 11.61 21.01 -24.24
C ARG A 40 10.30 21.50 -24.86
N PRO A 41 10.33 22.58 -25.67
CA PRO A 41 9.11 23.13 -26.28
C PRO A 41 8.40 22.16 -27.25
N LYS A 42 9.10 21.11 -27.71
CA LYS A 42 8.52 20.06 -28.57
C LYS A 42 7.85 18.91 -27.80
N LEU A 43 8.04 18.82 -26.49
CA LEU A 43 7.44 17.77 -25.66
C LEU A 43 5.95 18.04 -25.50
N ARG A 44 5.12 17.05 -25.82
CA ARG A 44 3.67 17.14 -25.65
C ARG A 44 3.23 16.43 -24.37
N LEU A 45 2.31 17.05 -23.64
CA LEU A 45 1.69 16.52 -22.43
C LEU A 45 0.20 16.28 -22.68
N ILE A 46 -0.27 15.08 -22.38
CA ILE A 46 -1.69 14.70 -22.38
C ILE A 46 -2.07 14.36 -20.95
N ILE A 47 -3.16 14.91 -20.45
CA ILE A 47 -3.71 14.56 -19.14
C ILE A 47 -5.10 13.98 -19.40
N SER A 48 -5.28 12.71 -19.06
CA SER A 48 -6.52 11.95 -19.20
C SER A 48 -7.16 11.75 -17.83
N SER A 49 -8.47 11.93 -17.76
CA SER A 49 -9.22 11.75 -16.53
C SER A 49 -10.71 11.59 -16.83
N ALA A 50 -11.37 10.70 -16.09
CA ALA A 50 -12.80 10.42 -16.22
C ALA A 50 -13.69 11.51 -15.60
N THR A 51 -13.18 12.22 -14.59
CA THR A 51 -14.02 13.08 -13.73
C THR A 51 -13.37 14.39 -13.33
N LEU A 52 -12.15 14.69 -13.83
CA LEU A 52 -11.48 15.92 -13.42
C LEU A 52 -12.33 17.14 -13.71
N ASP A 53 -12.38 18.01 -12.72
CA ASP A 53 -12.69 19.40 -12.94
C ASP A 53 -11.61 20.01 -13.83
N ALA A 54 -11.92 20.08 -15.12
CA ALA A 54 -11.11 20.69 -16.16
C ALA A 54 -10.46 21.98 -15.70
N LEU A 55 -11.19 22.80 -14.93
CA LEU A 55 -10.74 24.11 -14.44
C LEU A 55 -9.46 24.02 -13.61
N SER A 56 -9.28 22.94 -12.84
CA SER A 56 -8.13 22.79 -11.94
C SER A 56 -6.80 22.64 -12.70
N VAL A 57 -6.83 22.03 -13.88
CA VAL A 57 -5.65 21.78 -14.74
C VAL A 57 -5.59 22.66 -15.98
N GLN A 58 -6.66 23.43 -16.28
CA GLN A 58 -6.71 24.37 -17.41
C GLN A 58 -5.56 25.39 -17.41
N LYS A 59 -5.05 25.74 -16.23
CA LYS A 59 -3.86 26.60 -16.10
C LYS A 59 -2.59 26.00 -16.73
N PHE A 60 -2.56 24.68 -16.92
CA PHE A 60 -1.41 23.94 -17.44
C PHE A 60 -1.61 23.43 -18.87
N VAL A 61 -2.86 23.10 -19.24
CA VAL A 61 -3.18 22.45 -20.51
C VAL A 61 -4.51 22.94 -21.10
N VAL A 62 -4.65 22.86 -22.42
CA VAL A 62 -5.94 23.04 -23.10
C VAL A 62 -6.81 21.82 -22.84
N THR A 63 -8.08 22.01 -22.46
CA THR A 63 -9.01 20.91 -22.20
C THR A 63 -9.83 20.55 -23.43
N MET A 64 -10.01 19.25 -23.64
CA MET A 64 -10.97 18.69 -24.59
C MET A 64 -11.88 17.73 -23.83
N SER A 65 -13.19 17.83 -24.05
CA SER A 65 -14.15 16.85 -23.52
C SER A 65 -14.44 15.81 -24.59
N VAL A 66 -14.38 14.54 -24.22
CA VAL A 66 -14.83 13.43 -25.04
C VAL A 66 -16.07 12.85 -24.38
N GLU A 67 -17.22 13.00 -25.03
CA GLU A 67 -18.45 12.41 -24.54
C GLU A 67 -18.38 10.89 -24.70
N GLY A 68 -18.35 10.18 -23.57
CA GLY A 68 -18.38 8.73 -23.55
C GLY A 68 -19.73 8.18 -23.99
N ARG A 69 -19.73 7.04 -24.69
CA ARG A 69 -20.94 6.27 -24.98
C ARG A 69 -21.31 5.41 -23.76
N CYS A 70 -21.73 6.05 -22.67
CA CYS A 70 -22.26 5.35 -21.52
C CYS A 70 -23.79 5.25 -21.64
N TYR A 71 -24.33 4.08 -21.33
CA TYR A 71 -25.77 3.89 -21.20
C TYR A 71 -26.28 4.50 -19.89
N PRO A 72 -27.56 4.91 -19.83
CA PRO A 72 -28.13 5.48 -18.62
C PRO A 72 -28.09 4.50 -17.44
N VAL A 73 -27.80 5.01 -16.24
CA VAL A 73 -27.80 4.23 -15.00
C VAL A 73 -28.86 4.78 -14.04
N THR A 74 -29.87 3.96 -13.72
CA THR A 74 -30.91 4.32 -12.76
C THR A 74 -30.38 4.12 -11.34
N THR A 75 -30.49 5.14 -10.49
CA THR A 75 -29.97 5.07 -9.11
C THR A 75 -31.11 4.99 -8.09
N HIS A 76 -31.07 3.97 -7.24
CA HIS A 76 -31.96 3.79 -6.09
C HIS A 76 -31.21 4.02 -4.78
N TYR A 77 -31.91 4.53 -3.78
CA TYR A 77 -31.41 4.83 -2.45
C TYR A 77 -32.23 4.06 -1.41
N LEU A 78 -31.64 3.76 -0.25
CA LEU A 78 -32.44 3.32 0.89
C LEU A 78 -33.34 4.44 1.38
N THR A 79 -34.47 4.06 2.00
CA THR A 79 -35.35 5.02 2.69
C THR A 79 -34.71 5.50 4.00
N GLU A 80 -34.08 4.58 4.73
CA GLU A 80 -33.43 4.83 6.02
C GLU A 80 -31.98 4.32 6.03
N ALA A 81 -31.18 4.78 6.98
CA ALA A 81 -29.81 4.30 7.15
C ALA A 81 -29.81 2.83 7.59
N CYS A 82 -28.88 2.03 7.04
CA CYS A 82 -28.70 0.64 7.46
C CYS A 82 -27.63 0.55 8.56
N ALA A 83 -27.89 -0.25 9.59
CA ALA A 83 -26.93 -0.47 10.68
C ALA A 83 -25.75 -1.36 10.27
N ASN A 84 -25.99 -2.31 9.35
CA ASN A 84 -24.97 -3.23 8.85
C ASN A 84 -25.02 -3.28 7.32
N TYR A 85 -24.24 -2.41 6.68
CA TYR A 85 -24.21 -2.31 5.22
C TYR A 85 -23.67 -3.57 4.53
N VAL A 86 -22.85 -4.39 5.19
CA VAL A 86 -22.34 -5.66 4.62
C VAL A 86 -23.49 -6.66 4.48
N ALA A 87 -24.29 -6.84 5.53
CA ALA A 87 -25.46 -7.72 5.49
C ALA A 87 -26.50 -7.21 4.48
N THR A 88 -26.79 -5.90 4.48
CA THR A 88 -27.73 -5.29 3.53
C THR A 88 -27.24 -5.38 2.08
N ALA A 89 -25.92 -5.35 1.83
CA ALA A 89 -25.36 -5.57 0.51
C ALA A 89 -25.62 -7.00 0.03
N VAL A 90 -25.38 -8.01 0.88
CA VAL A 90 -25.67 -9.42 0.57
C VAL A 90 -27.16 -9.64 0.31
N GLU A 91 -28.05 -9.03 1.10
CA GLU A 91 -29.50 -9.08 0.88
C GLU A 91 -29.90 -8.47 -0.46
N THR A 92 -29.31 -7.34 -0.80
CA THR A 92 -29.55 -6.66 -2.08
C THR A 92 -29.08 -7.54 -3.25
N VAL A 93 -27.91 -8.18 -3.12
CA VAL A 93 -27.40 -9.14 -4.13
C VAL A 93 -28.34 -10.32 -4.32
N ILE A 94 -28.82 -10.92 -3.22
CA ILE A 94 -29.76 -12.05 -3.27
C ILE A 94 -31.07 -11.62 -3.93
N ARG A 95 -31.61 -10.45 -3.54
CA ARG A 95 -32.83 -9.90 -4.15
C ARG A 95 -32.67 -9.66 -5.64
N ILE A 96 -31.56 -9.06 -6.07
CA ILE A 96 -31.27 -8.88 -7.50
C ILE A 96 -31.23 -10.25 -8.18
N HIS A 97 -30.52 -11.23 -7.60
CA HIS A 97 -30.43 -12.59 -8.14
C HIS A 97 -31.78 -13.31 -8.28
N THR A 98 -32.68 -13.17 -7.31
CA THR A 98 -33.96 -13.88 -7.27
C THR A 98 -35.08 -13.15 -8.03
N SER A 99 -35.09 -11.82 -8.03
CA SER A 99 -36.16 -11.00 -8.62
C SER A 99 -35.90 -10.60 -10.07
N GLU A 100 -34.63 -10.38 -10.47
CA GLU A 100 -34.30 -9.90 -11.82
C GLU A 100 -33.93 -11.04 -12.76
N GLU A 101 -34.45 -11.01 -13.99
CA GLU A 101 -34.07 -11.95 -15.07
C GLU A 101 -32.57 -11.84 -15.41
N VAL A 102 -31.96 -12.90 -15.94
CA VAL A 102 -30.56 -12.88 -16.44
C VAL A 102 -30.57 -12.52 -17.92
N PRO A 103 -30.42 -11.25 -18.31
CA PRO A 103 -30.27 -10.92 -19.72
C PRO A 103 -28.98 -11.50 -20.30
N PRO A 104 -28.88 -11.64 -21.65
CA PRO A 104 -27.65 -12.10 -22.31
C PRO A 104 -26.43 -11.22 -22.00
N TYR A 105 -26.68 -9.93 -21.70
CA TYR A 105 -25.68 -8.95 -21.32
C TYR A 105 -26.20 -8.07 -20.17
N GLY A 106 -25.34 -7.57 -19.30
CA GLY A 106 -25.72 -6.72 -18.16
C GLY A 106 -26.27 -7.47 -16.95
N ALA A 107 -25.98 -8.77 -16.84
CA ALA A 107 -26.54 -9.58 -15.76
C ALA A 107 -25.74 -9.52 -14.45
N ASP A 108 -24.48 -9.08 -14.49
CA ASP A 108 -23.56 -9.25 -13.37
C ASP A 108 -23.64 -8.11 -12.36
N ILE A 109 -23.29 -8.43 -11.12
CA ILE A 109 -23.38 -7.53 -9.97
C ILE A 109 -21.97 -7.17 -9.48
N LEU A 110 -21.72 -5.87 -9.31
CA LEU A 110 -20.52 -5.35 -8.68
C LEU A 110 -20.87 -4.68 -7.35
N VAL A 111 -20.25 -5.12 -6.26
CA VAL A 111 -20.50 -4.61 -4.91
C VAL A 111 -19.24 -3.90 -4.39
N PHE A 112 -19.39 -2.66 -3.91
CA PHE A 112 -18.29 -1.91 -3.30
C PHE A 112 -18.32 -2.03 -1.77
N LEU A 113 -17.27 -2.64 -1.21
CA LEU A 113 -16.98 -2.79 0.22
C LEU A 113 -15.62 -2.17 0.56
N THR A 114 -15.30 -2.00 1.84
CA THR A 114 -14.15 -1.18 2.25
C THR A 114 -12.85 -1.96 2.39
N GLY A 115 -12.92 -3.27 2.63
CA GLY A 115 -11.73 -4.08 2.87
C GLY A 115 -11.98 -5.57 2.79
N GLN A 116 -10.90 -6.33 2.93
CA GLN A 116 -10.90 -7.78 2.79
C GLN A 116 -11.83 -8.48 3.80
N GLU A 117 -11.81 -8.08 5.08
CA GLU A 117 -12.61 -8.75 6.11
C GLU A 117 -14.12 -8.70 5.80
N GLU A 118 -14.59 -7.54 5.34
CA GLU A 118 -15.98 -7.35 4.90
C GLU A 118 -16.29 -8.16 3.65
N ILE A 119 -15.36 -8.22 2.69
CA ILE A 119 -15.51 -8.98 1.45
C ILE A 119 -15.59 -10.48 1.74
N ASP A 120 -14.68 -11.02 2.55
CA ASP A 120 -14.65 -12.44 2.92
C ASP A 120 -15.93 -12.81 3.69
N ALA A 121 -16.38 -11.95 4.60
CA ALA A 121 -17.66 -12.10 5.30
C ALA A 121 -18.85 -12.09 4.33
N ALA A 122 -18.90 -11.14 3.39
CA ALA A 122 -19.97 -11.04 2.40
C ALA A 122 -20.02 -12.26 1.46
N VAL A 123 -18.86 -12.74 0.98
CA VAL A 123 -18.78 -13.95 0.15
C VAL A 123 -19.30 -15.17 0.92
N LYS A 124 -18.88 -15.34 2.19
CA LYS A 124 -19.37 -16.42 3.04
C LYS A 124 -20.88 -16.34 3.27
N LEU A 125 -21.39 -15.19 3.70
CA LEU A 125 -22.82 -14.97 3.94
C LEU A 125 -23.67 -15.17 2.67
N THR A 126 -23.14 -14.79 1.50
CA THR A 126 -23.83 -15.02 0.22
C THR A 126 -23.97 -16.51 -0.07
N LYS A 127 -22.91 -17.29 0.14
CA LYS A 127 -22.92 -18.75 -0.07
C LYS A 127 -23.86 -19.47 0.91
N GLU A 128 -23.90 -19.00 2.16
CA GLU A 128 -24.80 -19.56 3.19
C GLU A 128 -26.27 -19.25 2.90
N ARG A 129 -26.57 -18.04 2.46
CA ARG A 129 -27.97 -17.66 2.20
C ARG A 129 -28.48 -18.17 0.87
N ILE A 130 -27.64 -18.27 -0.17
CA ILE A 130 -28.14 -18.69 -1.49
C ILE A 130 -28.61 -20.15 -1.52
N THR A 131 -28.08 -21.01 -0.64
CA THR A 131 -28.59 -22.38 -0.50
C THR A 131 -30.05 -22.43 -0.07
N ASP A 132 -30.55 -21.39 0.60
CA ASP A 132 -31.95 -21.27 1.03
C ASP A 132 -32.86 -20.78 -0.11
N TYR A 133 -32.28 -20.20 -1.17
CA TYR A 133 -33.01 -19.62 -2.30
C TYR A 133 -32.79 -20.45 -3.56
N ASN A 134 -33.60 -21.50 -3.75
CA ASN A 134 -33.76 -22.12 -5.06
C ASN A 134 -34.43 -21.12 -6.00
N ARG A 135 -33.76 -20.79 -7.12
CA ARG A 135 -34.32 -19.83 -8.08
C ARG A 135 -35.61 -20.40 -8.68
N PRO A 136 -36.79 -19.74 -8.54
CA PRO A 136 -38.06 -20.37 -8.88
C PRO A 136 -38.28 -20.66 -10.36
N SER A 137 -37.49 -20.09 -11.29
CA SER A 137 -37.70 -20.28 -12.72
C SER A 137 -36.44 -19.97 -13.55
N GLY A 138 -35.79 -21.00 -14.09
CA GLY A 138 -34.99 -20.91 -15.33
C GLY A 138 -33.61 -20.23 -15.31
N GLY A 139 -33.14 -19.70 -14.18
CA GLY A 139 -31.82 -19.06 -14.13
C GLY A 139 -30.73 -19.95 -13.49
N GLY A 140 -29.50 -19.87 -14.02
CA GLY A 140 -28.34 -20.59 -13.49
C GLY A 140 -27.79 -20.02 -12.17
N PRO A 141 -26.71 -20.64 -11.63
CA PRO A 141 -26.21 -20.35 -10.29
C PRO A 141 -25.62 -18.93 -10.16
N LEU A 142 -25.60 -18.40 -8.93
CA LEU A 142 -24.80 -17.22 -8.59
C LEU A 142 -23.36 -17.63 -8.26
N VAL A 143 -22.40 -17.09 -8.98
CA VAL A 143 -20.97 -17.32 -8.74
C VAL A 143 -20.37 -16.10 -8.03
N THR A 144 -19.75 -16.33 -6.88
CA THR A 144 -19.21 -15.28 -6.00
C THR A 144 -17.69 -15.14 -6.16
N PHE A 145 -17.22 -13.90 -6.31
CA PHE A 145 -15.79 -13.57 -6.37
C PHE A 145 -15.45 -12.44 -5.41
N ALA A 146 -14.25 -12.51 -4.84
CA ALA A 146 -13.61 -11.41 -4.12
C ALA A 146 -12.65 -10.67 -5.05
N LEU A 147 -12.52 -9.34 -4.90
CA LEU A 147 -11.55 -8.53 -5.63
C LEU A 147 -10.98 -7.41 -4.75
N HIS A 148 -9.79 -7.63 -4.20
CA HIS A 148 -9.04 -6.64 -3.42
C HIS A 148 -7.53 -6.81 -3.64
N SER A 149 -6.74 -5.78 -3.30
CA SER A 149 -5.30 -5.71 -3.56
C SER A 149 -4.50 -6.87 -2.95
N GLY A 150 -4.89 -7.34 -1.76
CA GLY A 150 -4.26 -8.48 -1.09
C GLY A 150 -4.46 -9.86 -1.75
N LEU A 151 -5.28 -9.99 -2.80
CA LEU A 151 -5.47 -11.28 -3.49
C LEU A 151 -4.27 -11.64 -4.38
N PRO A 152 -3.92 -12.93 -4.50
CA PRO A 152 -3.03 -13.42 -5.55
C PRO A 152 -3.51 -12.99 -6.95
N VAL A 153 -2.57 -12.61 -7.83
CA VAL A 153 -2.87 -12.12 -9.19
C VAL A 153 -3.75 -13.09 -9.98
N GLY A 154 -3.52 -14.39 -9.86
CA GLY A 154 -4.35 -15.41 -10.51
C GLY A 154 -5.83 -15.31 -10.12
N LEU A 155 -6.12 -15.14 -8.82
CA LEU A 155 -7.49 -15.00 -8.33
C LEU A 155 -8.11 -13.65 -8.72
N GLN A 156 -7.31 -12.58 -8.77
CA GLN A 156 -7.79 -11.31 -9.31
C GLN A 156 -8.21 -11.46 -10.77
N LEU A 157 -7.41 -12.13 -11.60
CA LEU A 157 -7.73 -12.39 -13.01
C LEU A 157 -8.97 -13.28 -13.19
N GLU A 158 -9.14 -14.30 -12.35
CA GLU A 158 -10.37 -15.12 -12.32
C GLU A 158 -11.62 -14.25 -12.07
N ALA A 159 -11.53 -13.29 -11.13
CA ALA A 159 -12.61 -12.35 -10.86
C ALA A 159 -12.91 -11.40 -12.04
N LEU A 160 -12.09 -11.34 -13.09
CA LEU A 160 -12.36 -10.56 -14.31
C LEU A 160 -12.92 -11.39 -15.47
N LYS A 161 -12.76 -12.72 -15.43
CA LYS A 161 -13.23 -13.60 -16.50
C LYS A 161 -14.77 -13.72 -16.51
N PRO A 162 -15.42 -13.84 -17.68
CA PRO A 162 -16.85 -14.15 -17.76
C PRO A 162 -17.17 -15.52 -17.13
N VAL A 163 -18.38 -15.67 -16.59
CA VAL A 163 -18.90 -16.96 -16.10
C VAL A 163 -19.65 -17.71 -17.20
N SER A 164 -19.99 -18.99 -16.95
CA SER A 164 -20.75 -19.82 -17.87
C SER A 164 -22.12 -19.20 -18.19
N ARG A 165 -22.61 -19.41 -19.43
CA ARG A 165 -23.92 -18.90 -19.88
C ARG A 165 -25.03 -19.38 -18.94
N GLY A 166 -25.94 -18.48 -18.59
CA GLY A 166 -27.07 -18.73 -17.69
C GLY A 166 -26.74 -18.50 -16.21
N SER A 167 -25.46 -18.47 -15.82
CA SER A 167 -25.03 -18.10 -14.47
C SER A 167 -24.99 -16.58 -14.30
N ARG A 168 -25.17 -16.10 -13.07
CA ARG A 168 -24.92 -14.69 -12.71
C ARG A 168 -23.64 -14.60 -11.90
N LYS A 169 -22.82 -13.59 -12.16
CA LYS A 169 -21.63 -13.31 -11.36
C LYS A 169 -21.90 -12.19 -10.37
N VAL A 170 -21.37 -12.32 -9.15
CA VAL A 170 -21.21 -11.21 -8.22
C VAL A 170 -19.75 -11.05 -7.85
N VAL A 171 -19.24 -9.83 -7.96
CA VAL A 171 -17.89 -9.45 -7.53
C VAL A 171 -18.01 -8.49 -6.34
N TYR A 172 -17.52 -8.93 -5.19
CA TYR A 172 -17.33 -8.08 -4.02
C TYR A 172 -15.95 -7.44 -4.08
N SER A 173 -15.88 -6.13 -4.24
CA SER A 173 -14.63 -5.42 -4.48
C SER A 173 -14.43 -4.20 -3.59
N THR A 174 -13.16 -3.85 -3.40
CA THR A 174 -12.74 -2.54 -2.89
C THR A 174 -12.77 -1.50 -4.01
N ASN A 175 -12.14 -0.34 -3.80
CA ASN A 175 -11.93 0.65 -4.87
C ASN A 175 -11.07 0.12 -6.04
N VAL A 176 -10.51 -1.09 -5.98
CA VAL A 176 -9.82 -1.75 -7.11
C VAL A 176 -10.73 -1.86 -8.35
N ALA A 177 -12.05 -2.00 -8.18
CA ALA A 177 -12.99 -2.05 -9.30
C ALA A 177 -13.55 -0.67 -9.71
N GLU A 178 -13.16 0.40 -9.01
CA GLU A 178 -13.60 1.77 -9.27
C GLU A 178 -12.96 2.28 -10.57
N SER A 179 -11.63 2.32 -10.59
CA SER A 179 -10.76 2.74 -11.69
C SER A 179 -9.89 1.58 -12.20
N GLY A 180 -9.24 1.73 -13.36
CA GLY A 180 -8.16 0.86 -13.85
C GLY A 180 -8.51 -0.58 -14.31
N VAL A 181 -9.61 -1.17 -13.85
CA VAL A 181 -10.02 -2.54 -14.21
C VAL A 181 -11.33 -2.52 -14.96
N THR A 182 -11.57 -3.45 -15.89
CA THR A 182 -12.89 -3.63 -16.54
C THR A 182 -13.44 -5.02 -16.22
N ILE A 183 -14.56 -5.06 -15.50
CA ILE A 183 -15.33 -6.29 -15.31
C ILE A 183 -16.40 -6.29 -16.41
N PRO A 184 -16.33 -7.22 -17.37
CA PRO A 184 -17.33 -7.28 -18.43
C PRO A 184 -18.70 -7.58 -17.82
N ASN A 185 -19.77 -7.19 -18.53
CA ASN A 185 -21.14 -7.64 -18.26
C ASN A 185 -21.79 -7.14 -16.95
N VAL A 186 -21.18 -6.20 -16.23
CA VAL A 186 -21.80 -5.55 -15.06
C VAL A 186 -22.98 -4.69 -15.52
N GLY A 187 -24.18 -5.01 -15.04
CA GLY A 187 -25.38 -4.18 -15.20
C GLY A 187 -25.96 -3.71 -13.86
N TYR A 188 -25.51 -4.28 -12.74
CA TYR A 188 -25.94 -3.91 -11.41
C TYR A 188 -24.74 -3.49 -10.55
N VAL A 189 -24.85 -2.34 -9.89
CA VAL A 189 -23.89 -1.88 -8.88
C VAL A 189 -24.59 -1.78 -7.53
N VAL A 190 -23.96 -2.29 -6.48
CA VAL A 190 -24.37 -2.10 -5.09
C VAL A 190 -23.26 -1.30 -4.39
N ASP A 191 -23.57 -0.06 -4.03
CA ASP A 191 -22.60 0.88 -3.47
C ASP A 191 -22.92 1.18 -2.01
N THR A 192 -22.00 0.83 -1.12
CA THR A 192 -22.13 1.10 0.33
C THR A 192 -21.86 2.56 0.67
N GLY A 193 -21.22 3.32 -0.23
CA GLY A 193 -20.86 4.71 0.01
C GLY A 193 -19.61 4.93 0.85
N PHE A 194 -18.90 3.86 1.23
CA PHE A 194 -17.68 3.95 2.03
C PHE A 194 -16.42 3.57 1.25
N VAL A 195 -15.28 4.05 1.76
CA VAL A 195 -13.94 3.70 1.29
C VAL A 195 -12.99 3.66 2.49
N LYS A 196 -12.01 2.77 2.46
CA LYS A 196 -10.94 2.74 3.46
C LYS A 196 -9.75 3.54 2.93
N GLN A 197 -9.33 4.56 3.66
CA GLN A 197 -8.25 5.46 3.24
C GLN A 197 -7.25 5.67 4.37
N ALA A 198 -5.97 5.76 4.00
CA ALA A 198 -4.92 6.18 4.90
C ALA A 198 -5.00 7.70 5.12
N LEU A 199 -5.03 8.09 6.38
CA LEU A 199 -4.99 9.48 6.83
C LEU A 199 -3.80 9.67 7.78
N ALA A 200 -2.95 10.65 7.48
CA ALA A 200 -1.90 11.07 8.39
C ALA A 200 -2.52 11.71 9.64
N THR A 201 -2.35 11.07 10.80
CA THR A 201 -2.78 11.62 12.10
C THR A 201 -1.64 12.39 12.76
N VAL A 202 -0.42 11.86 12.67
CA VAL A 202 0.83 12.50 13.06
C VAL A 202 1.92 12.17 12.03
N PRO A 203 3.03 12.94 11.94
CA PRO A 203 4.10 12.65 10.99
C PRO A 203 4.60 11.20 11.11
N ASN A 204 4.84 10.55 9.96
CA ASN A 204 5.28 9.15 9.84
C ASN A 204 4.29 8.08 10.33
N HIS A 205 3.07 8.49 10.69
CA HIS A 205 2.03 7.60 11.17
C HIS A 205 0.73 7.82 10.40
N HIS A 206 0.07 6.72 10.07
CA HIS A 206 -1.20 6.77 9.38
C HIS A 206 -2.22 5.89 10.06
N THR A 207 -3.45 6.35 9.99
CA THR A 207 -4.62 5.59 10.42
C THR A 207 -5.39 5.19 9.17
N LEU A 208 -5.72 3.90 9.05
CA LEU A 208 -6.59 3.41 7.99
C LEU A 208 -8.04 3.53 8.45
N LEU A 209 -8.70 4.62 8.07
CA LEU A 209 -10.06 4.90 8.47
C LEU A 209 -11.05 4.54 7.35
N VAL A 210 -12.17 3.95 7.75
CA VAL A 210 -13.35 3.84 6.90
C VAL A 210 -14.06 5.18 6.92
N THR A 211 -14.20 5.81 5.76
CA THR A 211 -14.80 7.13 5.60
C THR A 211 -15.80 7.13 4.44
N PRO A 212 -16.79 8.04 4.43
CA PRO A 212 -17.64 8.23 3.26
C PRO A 212 -16.79 8.59 2.04
N CYS A 213 -17.04 7.92 0.91
CA CYS A 213 -16.40 8.26 -0.36
C CYS A 213 -16.90 9.61 -0.90
N SER A 214 -16.24 10.18 -1.91
CA SER A 214 -16.71 11.42 -2.51
C SER A 214 -17.87 11.21 -3.49
N LYS A 215 -18.64 12.26 -3.75
CA LYS A 215 -19.70 12.24 -4.77
C LYS A 215 -19.15 11.89 -6.14
N GLU A 216 -17.95 12.35 -6.46
CA GLU A 216 -17.22 11.96 -7.68
C GLU A 216 -17.01 10.44 -7.76
N GLN A 217 -16.55 9.81 -6.68
CA GLN A 217 -16.41 8.35 -6.62
C GLN A 217 -17.75 7.63 -6.78
N LEU A 218 -18.82 8.12 -6.13
CA LEU A 218 -20.16 7.56 -6.28
C LEU A 218 -20.67 7.58 -7.74
N VAL A 219 -20.28 8.61 -8.51
CA VAL A 219 -20.61 8.69 -9.95
C VAL A 219 -19.80 7.67 -10.74
N GLN A 220 -18.50 7.52 -10.47
CA GLN A 220 -17.66 6.52 -11.14
C GLN A 220 -18.13 5.09 -10.86
N ARG A 221 -18.43 4.78 -9.59
CA ARG A 221 -18.97 3.48 -9.15
C ARG A 221 -20.27 3.15 -9.86
N ALA A 222 -21.21 4.09 -9.91
CA ALA A 222 -22.47 3.92 -10.64
C ALA A 222 -22.22 3.70 -12.15
N GLY A 223 -21.30 4.46 -12.75
CA GLY A 223 -20.92 4.36 -14.16
C GLY A 223 -20.40 2.97 -14.57
N ARG A 224 -19.96 2.14 -13.63
CA ARG A 224 -19.56 0.74 -13.90
C ARG A 224 -20.70 -0.11 -14.45
N ALA A 225 -21.95 0.17 -14.09
CA ALA A 225 -23.14 -0.52 -14.61
C ALA A 225 -23.54 -0.08 -16.02
N GLY A 226 -23.12 1.12 -16.45
CA GLY A 226 -23.55 1.73 -17.71
C GLY A 226 -22.62 1.50 -18.91
N ARG A 227 -21.64 0.59 -18.79
CA ARG A 227 -20.59 0.42 -19.82
C ARG A 227 -21.04 -0.41 -21.03
N VAL A 228 -21.94 -1.37 -20.84
CA VAL A 228 -22.35 -2.32 -21.88
C VAL A 228 -23.82 -2.17 -22.25
N CYS A 229 -24.66 -1.83 -21.28
CA CYS A 229 -26.10 -1.67 -21.43
C CYS A 229 -26.62 -0.69 -20.36
N PRO A 230 -27.91 -0.28 -20.41
CA PRO A 230 -28.53 0.43 -19.30
C PRO A 230 -28.36 -0.36 -18.00
N GLY A 231 -28.04 0.35 -16.92
CA GLY A 231 -27.66 -0.27 -15.66
C GLY A 231 -28.47 0.26 -14.47
N ILE A 232 -28.31 -0.40 -13.32
CA ILE A 232 -28.94 0.00 -12.07
C ILE A 232 -27.89 0.09 -10.96
N CYS A 233 -27.92 1.19 -10.20
CA CYS A 233 -27.08 1.41 -9.03
C CYS A 233 -27.94 1.46 -7.77
N TYR A 234 -27.72 0.55 -6.83
CA TYR A 234 -28.33 0.54 -5.50
C TYR A 234 -27.36 1.14 -4.48
N ARG A 235 -27.68 2.31 -3.95
CA ARG A 235 -26.91 2.97 -2.89
C ARG A 235 -27.47 2.60 -1.53
N LEU A 236 -26.64 2.02 -0.67
CA LEU A 236 -27.05 1.52 0.65
C LEU A 236 -27.08 2.61 1.73
N PHE A 237 -27.51 3.80 1.33
CA PHE A 237 -27.69 4.97 2.17
C PHE A 237 -28.83 5.82 1.62
N SER A 238 -29.40 6.70 2.45
CA SER A 238 -30.50 7.55 2.04
C SER A 238 -30.06 8.67 1.11
N LYS A 239 -30.98 9.15 0.27
CA LYS A 239 -30.74 10.29 -0.61
C LYS A 239 -30.42 11.56 0.19
N SER A 240 -30.99 11.73 1.38
CA SER A 240 -30.71 12.86 2.27
C SER A 240 -29.26 12.86 2.78
N SER A 241 -28.65 11.68 2.99
CA SER A 241 -27.26 11.57 3.43
C SER A 241 -26.25 12.11 2.43
N LEU A 242 -26.60 12.23 1.13
CA LEU A 242 -25.70 12.76 0.10
C LEU A 242 -25.13 14.14 0.41
N GLY A 243 -25.85 14.96 1.19
CA GLY A 243 -25.37 16.27 1.63
C GLY A 243 -24.10 16.21 2.47
N ALA A 244 -23.87 15.11 3.20
CA ALA A 244 -22.70 14.91 4.05
C ALA A 244 -21.48 14.35 3.31
N PHE A 245 -21.63 13.90 2.06
CA PHE A 245 -20.54 13.34 1.28
C PHE A 245 -19.69 14.48 0.71
N PRO A 246 -18.35 14.40 0.76
CA PRO A 246 -17.49 15.40 0.13
C PRO A 246 -17.69 15.38 -1.39
N ASP A 247 -17.58 16.53 -2.05
CA ASP A 247 -17.77 16.59 -3.50
C ASP A 247 -16.66 15.84 -4.25
N LYS A 248 -15.42 15.98 -3.78
CA LYS A 248 -14.21 15.42 -4.39
C LYS A 248 -13.34 14.74 -3.35
N THR A 249 -12.56 13.76 -3.78
CA THR A 249 -11.55 13.12 -2.94
C THR A 249 -10.35 14.05 -2.74
N LEU A 250 -9.85 14.17 -1.51
CA LEU A 250 -8.65 14.95 -1.25
C LEU A 250 -7.43 14.28 -1.92
N PRO A 251 -6.54 15.07 -2.56
CA PRO A 251 -5.36 14.53 -3.24
C PRO A 251 -4.43 13.86 -2.24
N GLU A 252 -3.76 12.79 -2.67
CA GLU A 252 -2.95 11.94 -1.80
C GLU A 252 -1.83 12.73 -1.11
N ILE A 253 -1.22 13.69 -1.82
CA ILE A 253 -0.14 14.55 -1.31
C ILE A 253 -0.50 15.31 -0.02
N THR A 254 -1.79 15.53 0.23
CA THR A 254 -2.28 16.21 1.45
C THR A 254 -2.60 15.25 2.60
N ARG A 255 -2.64 13.94 2.32
CA ARG A 255 -3.03 12.87 3.26
C ARG A 255 -1.89 11.90 3.56
N THR A 256 -0.83 11.86 2.76
CA THR A 256 0.31 10.95 2.94
C THR A 256 1.02 11.22 4.28
N PRO A 257 1.39 10.17 5.05
CA PRO A 257 2.04 10.32 6.36
C PRO A 257 3.49 10.82 6.31
N SER A 258 4.20 10.58 5.21
CA SER A 258 5.57 11.05 5.00
C SER A 258 5.79 11.47 3.54
N LEU A 259 6.43 12.62 3.35
CA LEU A 259 6.83 13.13 2.04
C LEU A 259 8.33 12.89 1.76
N SER A 260 9.03 12.14 2.61
CA SER A 260 10.49 12.02 2.58
C SER A 260 11.01 11.42 1.28
N SER A 261 10.38 10.36 0.75
CA SER A 261 10.74 9.81 -0.57
C SER A 261 10.57 10.82 -1.70
N VAL A 262 9.47 11.59 -1.65
CA VAL A 262 9.12 12.60 -2.65
C VAL A 262 10.12 13.76 -2.61
N LEU A 263 10.45 14.25 -1.42
CA LEU A 263 11.45 15.31 -1.26
C LEU A 263 12.84 14.83 -1.66
N LEU A 264 13.24 13.62 -1.27
CA LEU A 264 14.52 13.04 -1.68
C LEU A 264 14.64 12.98 -3.21
N GLN A 265 13.57 12.56 -3.89
CA GLN A 265 13.51 12.53 -5.35
C GLN A 265 13.59 13.94 -5.97
N ILE A 266 12.90 14.92 -5.40
CA ILE A 266 12.94 16.31 -5.90
C ILE A 266 14.35 16.91 -5.75
N ILE A 267 14.95 16.73 -4.57
CA ILE A 267 16.28 17.27 -4.25
C ILE A 267 17.35 16.57 -5.09
N SER A 268 17.26 15.25 -5.30
CA SER A 268 18.20 14.50 -6.15
C SER A 268 18.17 14.93 -7.61
N LEU A 269 17.00 15.36 -8.12
CA LEU A 269 16.85 15.99 -9.44
C LEU A 269 17.41 17.43 -9.51
N GLY A 270 18.00 17.93 -8.42
CA GLY A 270 18.63 19.24 -8.34
C GLY A 270 17.65 20.40 -8.17
N VAL A 271 16.43 20.14 -7.71
CA VAL A 271 15.47 21.19 -7.36
C VAL A 271 15.71 21.60 -5.90
N ARG A 272 16.33 22.77 -5.70
CA ARG A 272 16.65 23.28 -4.36
C ARG A 272 15.47 23.92 -3.65
N ASN A 273 14.64 24.64 -4.39
CA ASN A 273 13.47 25.31 -3.84
C ASN A 273 12.21 24.51 -4.23
N VAL A 274 11.77 23.61 -3.35
CA VAL A 274 10.57 22.79 -3.57
C VAL A 274 9.32 23.66 -3.71
N CYS A 275 9.27 24.80 -3.02
CA CYS A 275 8.19 25.77 -3.13
C CYS A 275 8.14 26.47 -4.49
N SER A 276 9.22 26.40 -5.30
CA SER A 276 9.22 26.95 -6.66
C SER A 276 8.46 26.06 -7.66
N LEU A 277 8.15 24.81 -7.29
CA LEU A 277 7.36 23.92 -8.13
C LEU A 277 5.90 24.38 -8.20
N GLN A 278 5.33 24.36 -9.40
CA GLN A 278 3.92 24.65 -9.61
C GLN A 278 3.06 23.44 -9.24
N TRP A 279 2.78 23.30 -7.95
CA TRP A 279 1.87 22.27 -7.44
C TRP A 279 0.44 22.51 -7.89
N LEU A 280 -0.28 21.42 -8.20
CA LEU A 280 -1.72 21.49 -8.36
C LEU A 280 -2.39 21.72 -7.00
N THR A 281 -1.99 20.94 -6.00
CA THR A 281 -2.27 21.17 -4.59
C THR A 281 -0.96 21.07 -3.81
N PRO A 282 -0.48 22.14 -3.17
CA PRO A 282 0.78 22.10 -2.46
C PRO A 282 0.67 21.21 -1.20
N PRO A 283 1.72 20.47 -0.84
CA PRO A 283 1.78 19.81 0.46
C PRO A 283 1.78 20.83 1.61
N SER A 284 1.36 20.41 2.80
CA SER A 284 1.40 21.30 3.98
C SER A 284 2.83 21.60 4.39
N ALA A 285 3.08 22.81 4.89
CA ALA A 285 4.40 23.23 5.37
C ALA A 285 4.94 22.27 6.44
N ARG A 286 4.09 21.87 7.39
CA ARG A 286 4.43 20.92 8.46
C ARG A 286 4.87 19.55 7.92
N ALA A 287 4.20 19.04 6.88
CA ALA A 287 4.58 17.76 6.27
C ALA A 287 5.92 17.87 5.52
N MET A 288 6.19 19.00 4.86
CA MET A 288 7.49 19.25 4.23
C MET A 288 8.61 19.38 5.26
N GLU A 289 8.40 20.12 6.35
CA GLU A 289 9.37 20.28 7.44
C GLU A 289 9.72 18.93 8.09
N ALA A 290 8.70 18.14 8.44
CA ALA A 290 8.92 16.81 9.01
C ALA A 290 9.70 15.88 8.07
N ALA A 291 9.41 15.93 6.76
CA ALA A 291 10.13 15.14 5.77
C ALA A 291 11.59 15.59 5.57
N LEU A 292 11.86 16.90 5.58
CA LEU A 292 13.23 17.41 5.55
C LEU A 292 14.00 17.01 6.81
N GLU A 293 13.36 17.08 7.98
CA GLU A 293 13.98 16.65 9.22
C GLU A 293 14.30 15.16 9.22
N GLU A 294 13.39 14.30 8.74
CA GLU A 294 13.63 12.87 8.57
C GLU A 294 14.84 12.60 7.66
N LEU A 295 14.90 13.23 6.47
CA LEU A 295 16.03 13.06 5.55
C LEU A 295 17.36 13.54 6.14
N ARG A 296 17.33 14.59 6.96
CA ARG A 296 18.51 15.12 7.66
C ARG A 296 18.99 14.15 8.73
N VAL A 297 18.06 13.58 9.50
CA VAL A 297 18.35 12.55 10.51
C VAL A 297 18.98 11.31 9.88
N LEU A 298 18.44 10.85 8.75
CA LEU A 298 18.98 9.72 7.99
C LEU A 298 20.34 10.02 7.33
N GLY A 299 20.79 11.28 7.35
CA GLY A 299 22.06 11.73 6.79
C GLY A 299 22.05 11.86 5.26
N PHE A 300 20.87 11.93 4.64
CA PHE A 300 20.75 12.06 3.18
C PHE A 300 20.84 13.50 2.70
N ILE A 301 20.53 14.46 3.58
CA ILE A 301 20.71 15.88 3.33
C ILE A 301 21.50 16.54 4.47
N ASP A 302 22.20 17.63 4.15
CA ASP A 302 22.87 18.48 5.14
C ASP A 302 21.91 19.50 5.79
N ASP A 303 22.42 20.29 6.74
CA ASP A 303 21.64 21.34 7.42
C ASP A 303 21.14 22.46 6.48
N LYS A 304 21.64 22.51 5.22
CA LYS A 304 21.20 23.44 4.18
C LYS A 304 20.19 22.80 3.22
N GLY A 305 19.80 21.53 3.45
CA GLY A 305 18.89 20.78 2.59
C GLY A 305 19.50 20.32 1.27
N ILE A 306 20.83 20.27 1.17
CA ILE A 306 21.56 19.77 0.01
C ILE A 306 21.81 18.28 0.19
N ILE A 307 21.64 17.51 -0.88
CA ILE A 307 21.92 16.06 -0.87
C ILE A 307 23.37 15.79 -0.43
N ALA A 308 23.51 15.11 0.70
CA ALA A 308 24.78 14.71 1.29
C ALA A 308 25.20 13.32 0.77
N ASP A 309 24.23 12.41 0.62
CA ASP A 309 24.44 11.08 0.07
C ASP A 309 23.51 10.82 -1.11
N LYS A 310 24.05 10.82 -2.33
CA LYS A 310 23.28 10.63 -3.56
C LYS A 310 22.79 9.19 -3.74
N ARG A 311 23.48 8.22 -3.14
CA ARG A 311 23.16 6.79 -3.22
C ARG A 311 21.74 6.51 -2.73
N ALA A 312 21.29 7.27 -1.73
CA ALA A 312 19.94 7.13 -1.17
C ALA A 312 18.84 7.35 -2.22
N ALA A 313 19.02 8.31 -3.15
CA ALA A 313 18.05 8.58 -4.19
C ALA A 313 18.02 7.49 -5.28
N GLU A 314 19.15 6.83 -5.52
CA GLU A 314 19.27 5.74 -6.48
C GLU A 314 18.64 4.44 -5.96
N LEU A 315 18.41 4.33 -4.64
CA LEU A 315 17.72 3.22 -3.99
C LEU A 315 16.18 3.37 -3.99
N LEU A 316 15.63 4.46 -4.51
CA LEU A 316 14.18 4.58 -4.74
C LEU A 316 13.73 3.49 -5.75
N PRO A 317 12.56 2.85 -5.58
CA PRO A 317 11.40 3.28 -4.79
C PRO A 317 11.37 2.80 -3.33
N LEU A 318 12.47 2.29 -2.76
CA LEU A 318 12.51 1.96 -1.33
C LEU A 318 12.26 3.21 -0.46
N SER A 319 11.78 3.00 0.76
CA SER A 319 11.64 4.11 1.70
C SER A 319 13.02 4.66 2.11
N PRO A 320 13.14 5.93 2.50
CA PRO A 320 14.39 6.50 3.01
C PRO A 320 14.99 5.69 4.17
N ALA A 321 14.16 5.18 5.08
CA ALA A 321 14.61 4.31 6.16
C ALA A 321 15.22 2.99 5.62
N GLN A 322 14.57 2.34 4.64
CA GLN A 322 15.12 1.13 3.99
C GLN A 322 16.41 1.43 3.22
N ALA A 323 16.51 2.58 2.55
CA ALA A 323 17.75 3.01 1.90
C ALA A 323 18.87 3.19 2.94
N ARG A 324 18.57 3.76 4.12
CA ARG A 324 19.54 3.94 5.20
C ARG A 324 20.01 2.60 5.76
N LEU A 325 19.09 1.66 5.96
CA LEU A 325 19.38 0.29 6.38
C LEU A 325 20.41 -0.36 5.44
N LEU A 326 20.18 -0.28 4.12
CA LEU A 326 21.05 -0.90 3.11
C LEU A 326 22.41 -0.21 2.98
N LEU A 327 22.48 1.11 3.15
CA LEU A 327 23.75 1.83 3.09
C LEU A 327 24.61 1.54 4.33
N LEU A 328 24.00 1.52 5.53
CA LEU A 328 24.68 1.12 6.75
C LEU A 328 25.16 -0.34 6.69
N SER A 329 24.37 -1.24 6.11
CA SER A 329 24.73 -2.66 6.07
C SER A 329 26.01 -2.96 5.28
N VAL A 330 26.35 -2.12 4.29
CA VAL A 330 27.61 -2.22 3.54
C VAL A 330 28.82 -1.90 4.42
N ASP A 331 28.67 -0.92 5.30
CA ASP A 331 29.71 -0.48 6.24
C ASP A 331 29.87 -1.48 7.40
N TYR A 332 28.74 -2.03 7.89
CA TYR A 332 28.70 -3.00 8.98
C TYR A 332 28.90 -4.46 8.55
N GLY A 333 28.91 -4.76 7.25
CA GLY A 333 29.15 -6.12 6.72
C GLY A 333 27.97 -7.08 6.88
N CYS A 334 26.73 -6.58 6.78
CA CYS A 334 25.51 -7.37 6.95
C CYS A 334 24.49 -7.15 5.81
N SER A 335 25.00 -6.92 4.60
CA SER A 335 24.18 -6.57 3.42
C SER A 335 23.20 -7.67 3.03
N LEU A 336 23.59 -8.94 3.19
CA LEU A 336 22.73 -10.07 2.85
C LEU A 336 21.41 -10.03 3.64
N GLU A 337 21.51 -9.90 4.96
CA GLU A 337 20.36 -9.82 5.86
C GLU A 337 19.55 -8.53 5.66
N ALA A 338 20.23 -7.40 5.45
CA ALA A 338 19.58 -6.11 5.22
C ALA A 338 18.74 -6.09 3.93
N VAL A 339 19.24 -6.70 2.85
CA VAL A 339 18.50 -6.87 1.59
C VAL A 339 17.26 -7.74 1.80
N GLN A 340 17.39 -8.84 2.55
CA GLN A 340 16.26 -9.72 2.88
C GLN A 340 15.22 -8.96 3.69
N LEU A 341 15.65 -8.22 4.72
CA LEU A 341 14.74 -7.44 5.56
C LEU A 341 14.02 -6.35 4.77
N ALA A 342 14.72 -5.59 3.91
CA ALA A 342 14.10 -4.59 3.06
C ALA A 342 13.02 -5.19 2.15
N ALA A 343 13.26 -6.39 1.60
CA ALA A 343 12.28 -7.11 0.80
C ALA A 343 11.08 -7.61 1.62
N LEU A 344 11.32 -8.16 2.81
CA LEU A 344 10.29 -8.68 3.71
C LEU A 344 9.41 -7.55 4.28
N MET A 345 9.96 -6.35 4.49
CA MET A 345 9.17 -5.17 4.88
C MET A 345 8.33 -4.59 3.74
N SER A 346 8.60 -4.98 2.49
CA SER A 346 7.90 -4.49 1.30
C SER A 346 6.70 -5.38 0.91
N ILE A 347 6.41 -6.43 1.69
CA ILE A 347 5.24 -7.30 1.52
C ILE A 347 4.26 -7.11 2.70
N ASP A 348 2.99 -7.49 2.52
CA ASP A 348 1.96 -7.24 3.53
C ASP A 348 2.17 -8.05 4.83
N SER A 349 2.44 -9.34 4.70
CA SER A 349 2.68 -10.25 5.83
C SER A 349 3.34 -11.54 5.36
N ILE A 350 4.26 -12.04 6.17
CA ILE A 350 4.88 -13.36 6.01
C ILE A 350 3.98 -14.50 6.51
N TRP A 351 3.03 -14.19 7.39
CA TRP A 351 2.18 -15.17 8.07
C TRP A 351 0.90 -15.43 7.28
N ALA A 352 0.49 -16.70 7.22
CA ALA A 352 -0.81 -17.12 6.73
C ALA A 352 -1.91 -16.56 7.62
N ARG A 353 -3.00 -16.10 7.00
CA ARG A 353 -4.11 -15.49 7.73
C ARG A 353 -4.98 -16.57 8.38
N PRO A 354 -5.24 -16.49 9.69
CA PRO A 354 -6.11 -17.45 10.36
C PRO A 354 -7.58 -17.15 10.06
N HIS A 355 -8.33 -18.16 9.63
CA HIS A 355 -9.76 -18.09 9.30
C HIS A 355 -10.68 -18.65 10.40
N SER A 356 -10.08 -19.19 11.47
CA SER A 356 -10.79 -19.75 12.63
C SER A 356 -10.05 -19.43 13.92
N ARG A 357 -10.72 -19.58 15.06
CA ARG A 357 -10.06 -19.46 16.38
C ARG A 357 -8.90 -20.46 16.53
N SER A 358 -9.09 -21.71 16.11
CA SER A 358 -8.06 -22.75 16.15
C SER A 358 -6.82 -22.40 15.31
N THR A 359 -7.01 -21.86 14.10
CA THR A 359 -5.89 -21.43 13.26
C THR A 359 -5.17 -20.20 13.81
N ARG A 360 -5.89 -19.32 14.55
CA ARG A 360 -5.28 -18.18 15.24
C ARG A 360 -4.39 -18.63 16.40
N GLU A 361 -4.84 -19.60 17.19
CA GLU A 361 -4.06 -20.20 18.27
C GLU A 361 -2.83 -20.94 17.71
N ARG A 362 -2.99 -21.67 16.60
CA ARG A 362 -1.88 -22.32 15.88
C ARG A 362 -0.85 -21.30 15.39
N LEU A 363 -1.29 -20.22 14.75
CA LEU A 363 -0.40 -19.14 14.29
C LEU A 363 0.38 -18.52 15.47
N ALA A 364 -0.30 -18.25 16.59
CA ALA A 364 0.36 -17.72 17.78
C ALA A 364 1.40 -18.68 18.37
N ALA A 365 1.21 -19.99 18.25
CA ALA A 365 2.20 -20.99 18.63
C ALA A 365 3.39 -21.02 17.66
N CYS A 366 3.14 -21.02 16.35
CA CYS A 366 4.19 -20.96 15.32
C CYS A 366 5.06 -19.70 15.45
N LYS A 367 4.43 -18.53 15.66
CA LYS A 367 5.13 -17.25 15.91
C LYS A 367 6.05 -17.30 17.12
N ARG A 368 5.61 -17.95 18.22
CA ARG A 368 6.44 -18.14 19.42
C ARG A 368 7.59 -19.12 19.19
N SER A 369 7.39 -20.14 18.36
CA SER A 369 8.40 -21.14 18.06
C SER A 369 9.50 -20.62 17.14
N LEU A 370 9.14 -19.79 16.15
CA LEU A 370 10.06 -19.24 15.15
C LEU A 370 10.56 -17.83 15.51
N GLY A 371 9.98 -17.24 16.56
CA GLY A 371 10.29 -15.91 17.04
C GLY A 371 11.67 -15.86 17.70
N VAL A 372 12.41 -14.80 17.40
CA VAL A 372 13.70 -14.51 18.06
C VAL A 372 13.53 -13.39 19.08
N HIS A 373 14.39 -13.39 20.09
CA HIS A 373 14.29 -12.48 21.24
C HIS A 373 14.47 -11.00 20.84
N GLU A 374 15.21 -10.74 19.78
CA GLU A 374 15.52 -9.39 19.31
C GLU A 374 14.35 -8.72 18.61
N GLY A 375 13.32 -9.47 18.24
CA GLY A 375 12.04 -8.93 17.79
C GLY A 375 11.60 -9.36 16.39
N ASP A 376 10.62 -8.64 15.86
CA ASP A 376 9.87 -8.99 14.67
C ASP A 376 10.74 -8.94 13.41
N MET A 377 11.59 -7.91 13.24
CA MET A 377 12.40 -7.77 12.02
C MET A 377 13.37 -8.93 11.86
N LEU A 378 14.04 -9.33 12.94
CA LEU A 378 14.95 -10.49 12.91
C LEU A 378 14.18 -11.81 12.82
N THR A 379 12.99 -11.90 13.43
CA THR A 379 12.09 -13.05 13.25
C THR A 379 11.73 -13.22 11.76
N MET A 380 11.43 -12.14 11.04
CA MET A 380 11.11 -12.22 9.62
C MET A 380 12.27 -12.80 8.80
N ILE A 381 13.51 -12.43 9.13
CA ILE A 381 14.72 -12.97 8.49
C ILE A 381 14.90 -14.45 8.86
N ASN A 382 14.73 -14.81 10.13
CA ASN A 382 14.83 -16.21 10.57
C ASN A 382 13.85 -17.11 9.81
N VAL A 383 12.57 -16.71 9.76
CA VAL A 383 11.53 -17.42 9.02
C VAL A 383 11.86 -17.52 7.53
N TYR A 384 12.37 -16.44 6.93
CA TYR A 384 12.77 -16.45 5.53
C TYR A 384 13.94 -17.39 5.26
N ARG A 385 14.96 -17.42 6.14
CA ARG A 385 16.12 -18.31 6.05
C ARG A 385 15.69 -19.77 6.14
N GLU A 386 14.93 -20.13 7.17
CA GLU A 386 14.41 -21.51 7.33
C GLU A 386 13.54 -21.93 6.14
N TRP A 387 12.69 -21.03 5.64
CA TRP A 387 11.88 -21.29 4.44
C TRP A 387 12.75 -21.58 3.21
N ARG A 388 13.79 -20.78 2.97
CA ARG A 388 14.71 -20.94 1.83
C ARG A 388 15.52 -22.23 1.88
N GLU A 389 15.92 -22.68 3.07
CA GLU A 389 16.61 -23.96 3.24
C GLU A 389 15.68 -25.13 2.89
N ASN A 390 14.41 -25.06 3.33
CA ASN A 390 13.40 -26.10 3.06
C ASN A 390 12.83 -26.03 1.63
N GLU A 391 12.94 -24.91 0.91
CA GLU A 391 12.59 -24.79 -0.52
C GLU A 391 13.39 -25.80 -1.39
N THR A 392 14.61 -26.11 -0.98
CA THR A 392 15.52 -27.03 -1.71
C THR A 392 15.36 -28.50 -1.34
N SER A 393 14.51 -28.82 -0.36
CA SER A 393 14.28 -30.20 0.11
C SER A 393 13.33 -30.99 -0.80
N PRO A 394 13.53 -32.30 -1.00
CA PRO A 394 12.64 -33.15 -1.80
C PRO A 394 11.19 -33.21 -1.30
N ASP A 395 10.92 -32.87 -0.03
CA ASP A 395 9.57 -32.83 0.56
C ASP A 395 8.74 -31.59 0.16
N GLY A 396 9.35 -30.63 -0.55
CA GLY A 396 8.68 -29.50 -1.19
C GLY A 396 8.37 -28.31 -0.28
N ASP A 397 8.68 -27.11 -0.77
CA ASP A 397 8.41 -25.76 -0.22
C ASP A 397 7.06 -25.65 0.55
N THR A 398 6.01 -26.25 -0.01
CA THR A 398 4.63 -26.12 0.48
C THR A 398 4.40 -26.76 1.86
N ASP A 399 5.12 -27.84 2.20
CA ASP A 399 4.85 -28.58 3.44
C ASP A 399 5.35 -27.82 4.68
N TRP A 400 6.61 -27.33 4.65
CA TRP A 400 7.17 -26.55 5.76
C TRP A 400 6.35 -25.28 5.98
N ALA A 401 6.01 -24.55 4.92
CA ALA A 401 5.26 -23.32 5.02
C ALA A 401 3.84 -23.54 5.56
N HIS A 402 3.16 -24.62 5.14
CA HIS A 402 1.84 -24.96 5.65
C HIS A 402 1.87 -25.35 7.14
N ARG A 403 2.88 -26.12 7.56
CA ARG A 403 3.09 -26.50 8.97
C ARG A 403 3.32 -25.28 9.86
N HIS A 404 4.11 -24.31 9.40
CA HIS A 404 4.50 -23.13 10.16
C HIS A 404 3.58 -21.90 9.97
N MET A 405 2.45 -22.06 9.26
CA MET A 405 1.53 -20.96 8.97
C MET A 405 2.24 -19.80 8.24
N VAL A 406 3.13 -20.10 7.31
CA VAL A 406 3.84 -19.13 6.47
C VAL A 406 3.17 -19.07 5.09
N HIS A 407 3.01 -17.86 4.57
CA HIS A 407 2.37 -17.65 3.26
C HIS A 407 3.41 -17.75 2.13
N VAL A 408 3.43 -18.91 1.44
CA VAL A 408 4.38 -19.20 0.33
C VAL A 408 4.41 -18.09 -0.71
N GLY A 409 3.24 -17.61 -1.16
CA GLY A 409 3.16 -16.54 -2.17
C GLY A 409 3.79 -15.22 -1.72
N SER A 410 3.77 -14.91 -0.41
CA SER A 410 4.45 -13.74 0.15
C SER A 410 5.96 -13.95 0.15
N MET A 411 6.42 -15.14 0.53
CA MET A 411 7.85 -15.48 0.55
C MET A 411 8.47 -15.50 -0.85
N SER A 412 7.81 -16.12 -1.83
CA SER A 412 8.28 -16.08 -3.21
C SER A 412 8.31 -14.66 -3.77
N ARG A 413 7.38 -13.78 -3.35
CA ARG A 413 7.40 -12.35 -3.71
C ARG A 413 8.58 -11.64 -3.04
N ALA A 414 8.81 -11.88 -1.75
CA ALA A 414 9.95 -11.33 -1.02
C ALA A 414 11.28 -11.74 -1.66
N ALA A 415 11.45 -13.00 -2.06
CA ALA A 415 12.66 -13.47 -2.76
C ALA A 415 12.90 -12.73 -4.10
N LYS A 416 11.84 -12.46 -4.87
CA LYS A 416 11.94 -11.67 -6.10
C LYS A 416 12.32 -10.22 -5.82
N ILE A 417 11.73 -9.60 -4.79
CA ILE A 417 12.06 -8.23 -4.38
C ILE A 417 13.51 -8.17 -3.88
N ALA A 418 13.94 -9.12 -3.06
CA ALA A 418 15.32 -9.20 -2.56
C ALA A 418 16.33 -9.26 -3.71
N SER A 419 16.07 -10.06 -4.76
CA SER A 419 16.89 -10.10 -5.97
C SER A 419 17.01 -8.74 -6.68
N VAL A 420 15.90 -7.98 -6.76
CA VAL A 420 15.89 -6.63 -7.35
C VAL A 420 16.68 -5.66 -6.48
N VAL A 421 16.40 -5.62 -5.17
CA VAL A 421 17.07 -4.75 -4.19
C VAL A 421 18.58 -5.03 -4.15
N ARG A 422 18.97 -6.31 -4.17
CA ARG A 422 20.37 -6.75 -4.24
C ARG A 422 21.10 -6.17 -5.44
N ARG A 423 20.50 -6.30 -6.64
CA ARG A 423 21.07 -5.77 -7.88
C ARG A 423 21.14 -4.25 -7.85
N GLN A 424 20.12 -3.60 -7.32
CA GLN A 424 20.08 -2.15 -7.18
C GLN A 424 21.17 -1.64 -6.23
N LEU A 425 21.33 -2.23 -5.05
CA LEU A 425 22.41 -1.89 -4.12
C LEU A 425 23.78 -2.11 -4.75
N CYS A 426 23.98 -3.24 -5.43
CA CYS A 426 25.23 -3.52 -6.15
C CYS A 426 25.53 -2.43 -7.20
N GLN A 427 24.53 -2.05 -8.01
CA GLN A 427 24.69 -1.00 -9.01
C GLN A 427 25.03 0.36 -8.37
N VAL A 428 24.37 0.72 -7.26
CA VAL A 428 24.65 1.95 -6.51
C VAL A 428 26.10 2.00 -6.01
N LEU A 429 26.63 0.87 -5.54
CA LEU A 429 28.04 0.79 -5.12
C LEU A 429 28.99 0.97 -6.32
N ILE A 430 28.66 0.36 -7.45
CA ILE A 430 29.44 0.48 -8.70
C ILE A 430 29.44 1.93 -9.20
N ASP A 431 28.27 2.57 -9.25
CA ASP A 431 28.10 3.96 -9.71
C ASP A 431 28.81 4.95 -8.76
N SER A 432 28.99 4.56 -7.49
CA SER A 432 29.79 5.27 -6.51
C SER A 432 31.32 5.08 -6.68
N GLY A 433 31.75 4.33 -7.69
CA GLY A 433 33.16 4.10 -8.03
C GLY A 433 33.75 2.82 -7.42
N MET A 434 32.95 1.92 -6.85
CA MET A 434 33.42 0.62 -6.38
C MET A 434 33.61 -0.33 -7.56
N ASP A 435 34.69 -1.13 -7.54
CA ASP A 435 34.87 -2.22 -8.49
C ASP A 435 33.70 -3.23 -8.42
N ALA A 436 33.29 -3.75 -9.58
CA ALA A 436 32.11 -4.62 -9.69
C ALA A 436 32.24 -5.92 -8.88
N ALA A 437 33.42 -6.55 -8.84
CA ALA A 437 33.64 -7.77 -8.06
C ALA A 437 33.61 -7.47 -6.55
N LYS A 438 34.18 -6.32 -6.14
CA LYS A 438 34.13 -5.87 -4.75
C LYS A 438 32.70 -5.49 -4.32
N ALA A 439 31.95 -4.79 -5.16
CA ALA A 439 30.55 -4.46 -4.91
C ALA A 439 29.71 -5.73 -4.74
N GLN A 440 29.94 -6.71 -5.61
CA GLN A 440 29.29 -8.01 -5.54
C GLN A 440 29.59 -8.72 -4.21
N SER A 441 30.86 -8.78 -3.82
CA SER A 441 31.27 -9.33 -2.53
C SER A 441 30.67 -8.59 -1.34
N LYS A 442 30.54 -7.26 -1.40
CA LYS A 442 29.99 -6.44 -0.32
C LYS A 442 28.48 -6.61 -0.13
N VAL A 443 27.76 -6.81 -1.22
CA VAL A 443 26.31 -7.05 -1.16
C VAL A 443 26.00 -8.48 -0.67
N ASP A 444 26.92 -9.42 -0.84
CA ASP A 444 26.81 -10.80 -0.36
C ASP A 444 27.39 -11.02 1.06
N GLU A 445 27.93 -9.98 1.67
CA GLU A 445 28.48 -10.06 3.03
C GLU A 445 27.36 -10.29 4.05
N SER A 446 27.56 -11.29 4.91
CA SER A 446 26.61 -11.73 5.94
C SER A 446 27.23 -11.55 7.31
N CYS A 447 26.42 -11.12 8.28
CA CYS A 447 26.86 -11.03 9.67
C CYS A 447 26.89 -12.40 10.39
N GLY A 448 26.45 -13.47 9.72
CA GLY A 448 26.46 -14.82 10.28
C GLY A 448 25.58 -14.92 11.54
N ASP A 449 26.16 -15.45 12.62
CA ASP A 449 25.49 -15.60 13.92
C ASP A 449 25.61 -14.33 14.79
N ASP A 450 26.55 -13.42 14.48
CA ASP A 450 26.64 -12.13 15.15
C ASP A 450 25.65 -11.15 14.53
N ILE A 451 24.52 -10.98 15.18
CA ILE A 451 23.43 -10.13 14.70
C ILE A 451 23.58 -8.66 15.11
N GLU A 452 24.56 -8.30 15.95
CA GLU A 452 24.75 -6.91 16.40
C GLU A 452 24.93 -5.93 15.23
N PRO A 453 25.73 -6.23 14.18
CA PRO A 453 25.87 -5.35 13.01
C PRO A 453 24.52 -5.00 12.36
N LEU A 454 23.65 -6.00 12.20
CA LEU A 454 22.31 -5.80 11.64
C LEU A 454 21.41 -5.00 12.57
N CYS A 455 21.43 -5.30 13.87
CA CYS A 455 20.67 -4.55 14.88
C CYS A 455 21.07 -3.07 14.92
N ARG A 456 22.35 -2.75 14.75
CA ARG A 456 22.84 -1.36 14.60
C ARG A 456 22.33 -0.71 13.32
N CYS A 457 22.29 -1.43 12.20
CA CYS A 457 21.72 -0.93 10.95
C CYS A 457 20.21 -0.63 11.09
N ILE A 458 19.45 -1.53 11.72
CA ILE A 458 18.02 -1.34 12.01
C ILE A 458 17.82 -0.13 12.92
N CYS A 459 18.63 -0.02 13.98
CA CYS A 459 18.61 1.13 14.88
C CYS A 459 18.85 2.44 14.12
N GLY A 460 19.81 2.49 13.20
CA GLY A 460 20.11 3.69 12.40
C GLY A 460 19.06 4.04 11.37
N ALA A 461 18.39 3.04 10.80
CA ALA A 461 17.30 3.23 9.84
C ALA A 461 16.02 3.76 10.51
N PHE A 462 15.73 3.32 11.74
CA PHE A 462 14.49 3.61 12.45
C PHE A 462 14.69 4.42 13.74
N ALA A 463 15.80 5.14 13.86
CA ALA A 463 16.16 5.90 15.05
C ALA A 463 15.10 6.92 15.45
N ALA A 464 14.44 7.57 14.48
CA ALA A 464 13.34 8.51 14.75
C ALA A 464 12.11 7.86 15.38
N ASN A 465 11.98 6.53 15.23
CA ASN A 465 10.87 5.71 15.73
C ASN A 465 11.34 4.83 16.91
N ALA A 466 12.09 5.42 17.84
CA ALA A 466 12.49 4.74 19.07
C ALA A 466 11.45 4.93 20.20
N ALA A 467 11.26 3.91 21.03
CA ALA A 467 10.42 3.95 22.21
C ALA A 467 11.16 3.39 23.43
N SER A 468 10.90 3.96 24.61
CA SER A 468 11.44 3.51 25.90
C SER A 468 10.31 3.04 26.82
N GLN A 469 10.49 1.91 27.50
CA GLN A 469 9.55 1.37 28.51
C GLN A 469 8.09 1.26 28.03
N ALA A 470 7.86 1.28 26.71
CA ALA A 470 6.51 1.18 26.16
C ALA A 470 6.06 -0.28 26.25
N PRO A 471 4.85 -0.58 26.76
CA PRO A 471 4.29 -1.90 26.55
C PRO A 471 4.24 -2.13 25.04
N VAL A 472 4.79 -3.26 24.58
CA VAL A 472 4.70 -3.63 23.16
C VAL A 472 3.22 -3.73 22.81
N THR A 473 2.73 -2.76 22.06
CA THR A 473 1.34 -2.65 21.66
C THR A 473 1.18 -3.34 20.31
N GLY A 474 0.63 -4.55 20.33
CA GLY A 474 0.31 -5.32 19.13
C GLY A 474 0.38 -6.81 19.37
N GLN A 475 -0.78 -7.47 19.43
CA GLN A 475 -0.88 -8.94 19.63
C GLN A 475 -0.17 -9.75 18.52
N GLN A 476 0.22 -9.08 17.43
CA GLN A 476 0.90 -9.67 16.29
C GLN A 476 2.42 -9.77 16.46
N SER A 477 3.02 -9.00 17.36
CA SER A 477 4.46 -8.97 17.60
C SER A 477 4.92 -10.18 18.43
N VAL A 478 6.12 -10.70 18.15
CA VAL A 478 6.74 -11.76 18.97
C VAL A 478 7.14 -11.26 20.36
N LEU A 479 7.28 -9.94 20.52
CA LEU A 479 7.61 -9.30 21.79
C LEU A 479 6.38 -9.03 22.67
N TYR A 480 5.18 -9.32 22.16
CA TYR A 480 3.94 -9.13 22.90
C TYR A 480 3.80 -10.13 24.05
N GLY A 481 3.58 -9.63 25.27
CA GLY A 481 3.33 -10.47 26.45
C GLY A 481 4.55 -11.22 26.98
N VAL A 482 5.77 -10.84 26.57
CA VAL A 482 7.02 -11.40 27.10
C VAL A 482 7.21 -10.98 28.56
N GLN A 483 7.68 -11.90 29.41
CA GLN A 483 7.82 -11.68 30.86
C GLN A 483 8.73 -10.50 31.22
N ARG A 484 9.75 -10.22 30.39
CA ARG A 484 10.68 -9.10 30.54
C ARG A 484 10.68 -8.31 29.24
N PRO A 485 9.85 -7.25 29.12
CA PRO A 485 9.85 -6.44 27.93
C PRO A 485 11.19 -5.71 27.78
N PRO A 486 11.66 -5.49 26.54
CA PRO A 486 12.88 -4.73 26.29
C PRO A 486 12.73 -3.29 26.79
N ASN A 487 13.82 -2.73 27.32
CA ASN A 487 13.83 -1.35 27.82
C ASN A 487 13.69 -0.32 26.68
N TYR A 488 14.29 -0.63 25.53
CA TYR A 488 14.31 0.23 24.35
C TYR A 488 14.03 -0.60 23.10
N VAL A 489 13.20 -0.05 22.23
CA VAL A 489 12.85 -0.64 20.94
C VAL A 489 12.85 0.41 19.84
N VAL A 490 13.01 -0.03 18.61
CA VAL A 490 12.65 0.73 17.41
C VAL A 490 11.55 -0.01 16.66
N TYR A 491 10.76 0.74 15.90
CA TYR A 491 9.69 0.17 15.07
C TYR A 491 9.65 0.84 13.69
N SER A 492 9.15 0.11 12.69
CA SER A 492 9.16 0.61 11.31
C SER A 492 8.17 1.75 11.09
N HIS A 493 6.95 1.58 11.60
CA HIS A 493 5.87 2.55 11.59
C HIS A 493 4.85 2.11 12.64
N GLY A 494 3.92 2.98 13.00
CA GLY A 494 2.77 2.55 13.79
C GLY A 494 1.46 2.91 13.15
N VAL A 495 0.47 2.14 13.55
CA VAL A 495 -0.88 2.11 12.99
C VAL A 495 -1.83 2.30 14.15
N ASP A 496 -2.68 3.32 14.04
CA ASP A 496 -3.80 3.45 14.94
C ASP A 496 -4.92 2.52 14.48
N THR A 497 -5.32 1.60 15.36
CA THR A 497 -6.32 0.57 15.08
C THR A 497 -7.76 1.05 15.29
N GLY A 498 -7.96 2.27 15.79
CA GLY A 498 -9.29 2.83 16.05
C GLY A 498 -10.11 2.08 17.10
N SER A 499 -9.48 1.20 17.89
CA SER A 499 -10.14 0.57 19.05
C SER A 499 -10.50 1.65 20.08
N ASN A 500 -11.59 1.46 20.85
CA ASN A 500 -12.16 2.45 21.80
C ASN A 500 -11.18 3.05 22.83
N ASN A 501 -9.95 2.55 22.93
CA ASN A 501 -8.89 3.06 23.80
C ASN A 501 -7.78 3.85 23.05
N GLY A 502 -7.91 4.10 21.74
CA GLY A 502 -6.85 4.74 20.95
C GLY A 502 -5.55 3.92 20.96
N ALA A 503 -5.67 2.59 20.97
CA ALA A 503 -4.51 1.71 21.06
C ALA A 503 -3.70 1.78 19.76
N TYR A 504 -2.59 2.49 19.86
CA TYR A 504 -1.59 2.63 18.81
C TYR A 504 -0.74 1.36 18.76
N GLU A 505 -0.71 0.67 17.62
CA GLU A 505 0.10 -0.53 17.44
C GLU A 505 1.42 -0.21 16.73
N MET A 506 2.53 -0.65 17.33
CA MET A 506 3.86 -0.54 16.73
C MET A 506 4.10 -1.75 15.82
N ILE A 507 4.54 -1.51 14.58
CA ILE A 507 4.72 -2.56 13.57
C ILE A 507 6.21 -2.79 13.27
N HIS A 508 6.59 -4.07 13.19
CA HIS A 508 7.96 -4.55 13.02
C HIS A 508 8.88 -4.02 14.12
N ILE A 509 8.72 -4.53 15.35
CA ILE A 509 9.44 -4.02 16.51
C ILE A 509 10.77 -4.78 16.65
N SER A 510 11.85 -4.06 16.94
CA SER A 510 13.15 -4.64 17.27
C SER A 510 13.73 -4.02 18.53
N GLN A 511 14.26 -4.86 19.41
CA GLN A 511 14.99 -4.43 20.60
C GLN A 511 16.31 -3.78 20.20
N ILE A 512 16.70 -2.74 20.94
CA ILE A 512 17.96 -2.03 20.74
C ILE A 512 18.67 -1.75 22.07
N ASP A 513 19.99 -1.55 22.00
CA ASP A 513 20.72 -0.82 23.05
C ASP A 513 20.60 0.70 22.80
N SER A 514 20.31 1.44 23.86
CA SER A 514 20.28 2.91 23.87
C SER A 514 21.60 3.55 23.41
N GLN A 515 22.74 2.90 23.61
CA GLN A 515 24.04 3.42 23.16
C GLN A 515 24.13 3.45 21.63
N TRP A 516 23.54 2.46 20.96
CA TRP A 516 23.54 2.40 19.50
C TRP A 516 22.90 3.65 18.89
N LEU A 517 21.81 4.16 19.48
CA LEU A 517 21.15 5.39 19.01
C LEU A 517 22.09 6.60 18.96
N VAL A 518 23.01 6.70 19.93
CA VAL A 518 24.01 7.77 19.98
C VAL A 518 25.06 7.57 18.88
N ASP A 519 25.45 6.32 18.62
CA ASP A 519 26.47 5.98 17.61
C ASP A 519 25.95 6.21 16.18
N VAL A 520 24.74 5.71 15.88
CA VAL A 520 24.22 5.66 14.49
C VAL A 520 23.34 6.86 14.11
N ALA A 521 22.82 7.60 15.11
CA ALA A 521 21.98 8.78 14.92
C ALA A 521 22.39 9.94 15.87
N PRO A 522 23.65 10.41 15.83
CA PRO A 522 24.17 11.45 16.73
C PRO A 522 23.51 12.82 16.55
N THR A 523 22.78 13.03 15.44
CA THR A 523 21.99 14.24 15.18
C THR A 523 20.74 14.32 16.05
N LEU A 524 20.17 13.16 16.41
CA LEU A 524 19.00 13.05 17.30
C LEU A 524 19.39 12.81 18.75
N TYR A 525 20.36 11.92 18.96
CA TYR A 525 20.69 11.41 20.29
C TYR A 525 22.04 11.93 20.75
N ARG A 526 22.11 12.35 22.02
CA ARG A 526 23.35 12.79 22.66
C ARG A 526 23.58 12.00 23.94
N PRO A 527 24.85 11.70 24.29
CA PRO A 527 25.14 11.04 25.54
C PRO A 527 24.73 11.94 26.71
N VAL A 528 23.91 11.41 27.62
CA VAL A 528 23.59 12.10 28.86
C VAL A 528 24.85 12.08 29.73
N LYS A 529 25.48 13.23 29.94
CA LYS A 529 26.55 13.36 30.94
C LYS A 529 25.94 13.07 32.31
N ARG A 530 26.22 11.89 32.88
CA ARG A 530 25.90 11.60 34.28
C ARG A 530 26.65 12.63 35.14
N LYS A 531 25.90 13.43 35.90
CA LYS A 531 26.44 14.32 36.93
C LYS A 531 26.88 13.53 38.14
#